data_AF-A0AAD8JIF6-F1
#
_entry.id   AF-A0AAD8JIF6-F1
#
_cell.length_a   1.000
_cell.length_b   1.000
_cell.length_c   1.000
_cell.angle_alpha   90.00
_cell.angle_beta   90.00
_cell.angle_gamma   90.00
#
_symmetry.space_group_name_H-M   'P 1'
#
loop_
_entity.id
_entity.type
_entity.pdbx_description
1 polymer ?
#
loop_
_entity_poly.entity_id
_entity_poly.type
_entity_poly.pdbx_seq_one_letter_code
_entity_poly.pdbx_strand_id
1 'polypeptide(L)'
;MCNFARSNPPQPYYELYVYGEEKSNKPNYVKFLNGSLDFHLHTSEPSEPTHTIYIPPASSEQYMRLESDGHLRVYEWKYKWEVSADVLTGSSGDCGYPLVCGKYSICSNGQCSCPGSSSSTFRYFRQVKEKYPNLGCAEITPLGCSTSKYQSFVELEDVAYFTLNSSIANTDVNKCKSGCLKDCSCKAAIFRRGWGSEVFSLMDHDSEQRHYNSTVYLKVQKNTIKSPAFIN
;
A
#
# COMPACT_ATOMS: atom_id res chain seq x y z
N MET A 1 9.40 -12.19 -10.92
CA MET A 1 8.23 -11.59 -11.57
C MET A 1 8.29 -10.11 -11.26
N CYS A 2 8.63 -9.33 -12.29
CA CYS A 2 8.40 -7.90 -12.30
C CYS A 2 6.89 -7.68 -12.38
N ASN A 3 6.35 -6.82 -11.52
CA ASN A 3 4.95 -6.41 -11.57
C ASN A 3 4.87 -4.93 -11.92
N PHE A 4 3.82 -4.57 -12.65
CA PHE A 4 3.53 -3.21 -13.05
C PHE A 4 2.29 -2.73 -12.31
N ALA A 5 2.33 -1.49 -11.79
CA ALA A 5 1.12 -0.81 -11.38
C ALA A 5 0.32 -0.40 -12.64
N ARG A 6 -0.77 -1.11 -12.96
CA ARG A 6 -1.65 -0.87 -14.13
C ARG A 6 -2.97 -0.24 -13.72
N SER A 7 -3.53 0.74 -14.42
CA SER A 7 -4.80 1.36 -14.02
C SER A 7 -5.97 0.37 -13.74
N ASN A 8 -6.49 0.40 -12.51
CA ASN A 8 -7.84 -0.05 -12.10
C ASN A 8 -8.23 -1.55 -11.91
N PRO A 9 -7.35 -2.56 -11.76
CA PRO A 9 -7.78 -3.86 -11.22
C PRO A 9 -8.08 -3.83 -9.71
N PRO A 10 -8.95 -4.74 -9.22
CA PRO A 10 -9.18 -4.97 -7.79
C PRO A 10 -7.85 -5.25 -7.09
N GLN A 11 -7.60 -4.58 -5.96
CA GLN A 11 -6.40 -4.83 -5.15
C GLN A 11 -6.76 -5.64 -3.90
N PRO A 12 -6.00 -6.69 -3.57
CA PRO A 12 -6.15 -7.37 -2.29
C PRO A 12 -5.80 -6.38 -1.17
N TYR A 13 -6.71 -6.24 -0.21
CA TYR A 13 -6.58 -5.31 0.91
C TYR A 13 -5.73 -5.89 2.05
N TYR A 14 -5.89 -7.19 2.30
CA TYR A 14 -5.14 -7.95 3.29
C TYR A 14 -5.00 -9.38 2.76
N GLU A 15 -3.80 -9.95 2.87
CA GLU A 15 -3.50 -11.32 2.46
C GLU A 15 -2.94 -12.07 3.67
N LEU A 16 -3.54 -13.21 3.99
CA LEU A 16 -3.09 -14.10 5.05
C LEU A 16 -3.06 -15.53 4.51
N TYR A 17 -1.98 -16.23 4.78
CA TYR A 17 -1.90 -17.66 4.52
C TYR A 17 -2.55 -18.43 5.66
N VAL A 18 -3.55 -19.23 5.32
CA VAL A 18 -4.23 -20.15 6.24
C VAL A 18 -3.95 -21.58 5.80
N TYR A 19 -3.68 -22.47 6.76
CA TYR A 19 -3.44 -23.89 6.50
C TYR A 19 -4.73 -24.69 6.71
N GLY A 20 -5.15 -25.46 5.72
CA GLY A 20 -6.27 -26.38 5.83
C GLY A 20 -6.58 -27.12 4.53
N GLU A 21 -7.38 -28.18 4.63
CA GLU A 21 -7.82 -28.96 3.46
C GLU A 21 -9.01 -28.26 2.79
N GLU A 22 -8.80 -27.78 1.57
CA GLU A 22 -9.87 -27.20 0.74
C GLU A 22 -10.77 -28.35 0.22
N LYS A 23 -11.88 -28.60 0.93
CA LYS A 23 -12.82 -29.68 0.61
C LYS A 23 -14.05 -29.22 -0.19
N SER A 24 -14.11 -27.95 -0.56
CA SER A 24 -15.28 -27.33 -1.20
C SER A 24 -14.85 -26.35 -2.29
N ASN A 25 -15.65 -26.27 -3.36
CA ASN A 25 -15.50 -25.26 -4.40
C ASN A 25 -16.15 -23.90 -4.05
N LYS A 26 -16.68 -23.75 -2.83
CA LYS A 26 -17.32 -22.50 -2.39
C LYS A 26 -16.29 -21.57 -1.74
N PRO A 27 -16.47 -20.24 -1.88
CA PRO A 27 -15.54 -19.28 -1.30
C PRO A 27 -15.51 -19.40 0.24
N ASN A 28 -14.30 -19.25 0.77
CA ASN A 28 -14.06 -19.05 2.20
C ASN A 28 -14.76 -17.77 2.67
N TYR A 29 -15.03 -17.68 3.97
CA TYR A 29 -15.79 -16.57 4.52
C TYR A 29 -15.21 -16.09 5.83
N VAL A 30 -15.54 -14.85 6.19
CA VAL A 30 -15.10 -14.21 7.43
C VAL A 30 -16.34 -13.85 8.24
N LYS A 31 -16.30 -14.11 9.54
CA LYS A 31 -17.36 -13.78 10.49
C LYS A 31 -16.85 -12.75 11.49
N PHE A 32 -17.58 -11.65 11.63
CA PHE A 32 -17.38 -10.73 12.73
C PHE A 32 -18.31 -11.15 13.87
N LEU A 33 -17.71 -11.57 14.99
CA LEU A 33 -18.39 -12.05 16.19
C LEU A 33 -18.03 -11.16 17.38
N ASN A 34 -18.74 -11.35 18.49
CA ASN A 34 -18.40 -10.65 19.73
C ASN A 34 -17.04 -11.13 20.25
N GLY A 35 -16.02 -10.26 20.13
CA GLY A 35 -14.66 -10.55 20.57
C GLY A 35 -13.72 -11.13 19.51
N SER A 36 -14.21 -11.41 18.29
CA SER A 36 -13.35 -11.96 17.22
C SER A 36 -13.75 -11.55 15.79
N LEU A 37 -12.74 -11.53 14.91
CA LEU A 37 -12.90 -11.65 13.47
C LEU A 37 -12.32 -12.99 13.02
N ASP A 38 -13.22 -13.90 12.66
CA ASP A 38 -12.91 -15.32 12.43
C ASP A 38 -12.91 -15.66 10.94
N PHE A 39 -11.83 -16.31 10.49
CA PHE A 39 -11.63 -16.75 9.11
C PHE A 39 -11.94 -18.24 9.02
N HIS A 40 -12.92 -18.59 8.19
CA HIS A 40 -13.36 -19.97 8.04
C HIS A 40 -13.15 -20.47 6.61
N LEU A 41 -12.60 -21.68 6.50
CA LEU A 41 -12.67 -22.44 5.27
C LEU A 41 -14.09 -22.97 5.06
N HIS A 42 -14.57 -22.89 3.82
CA HIS A 42 -15.87 -23.48 3.48
C HIS A 42 -15.73 -25.00 3.43
N THR A 43 -16.24 -25.71 4.43
CA THR A 43 -16.31 -27.18 4.45
C THR A 43 -17.75 -27.63 4.70
N SER A 44 -18.03 -28.92 4.51
CA SER A 44 -19.37 -29.50 4.65
C SER A 44 -19.84 -29.76 6.09
N GLU A 45 -19.00 -29.48 7.10
CA GLU A 45 -19.28 -29.64 8.53
C GLU A 45 -19.00 -28.33 9.29
N PRO A 46 -19.43 -28.15 10.56
CA PRO A 46 -19.15 -26.94 11.32
C PRO A 46 -17.63 -26.75 11.43
N SER A 47 -17.08 -25.80 10.68
CA SER A 47 -15.64 -25.53 10.69
C SER A 47 -15.31 -24.56 11.82
N GLU A 48 -14.47 -25.03 12.74
CA GLU A 48 -13.69 -24.14 13.61
C GLU A 48 -12.93 -23.11 12.76
N PRO A 49 -12.72 -21.89 13.27
CA PRO A 49 -11.99 -20.87 12.54
C PRO A 49 -10.54 -21.33 12.29
N THR A 50 -10.08 -21.16 11.06
CA THR A 50 -8.69 -21.47 10.67
C THR A 50 -7.74 -20.38 11.14
N HIS A 51 -8.26 -19.16 11.32
CA HIS A 51 -7.53 -18.05 11.93
C HIS A 51 -8.52 -17.12 12.63
N THR A 52 -8.09 -16.53 13.73
CA THR A 52 -8.88 -15.61 14.55
C THR A 52 -8.06 -14.38 14.86
N ILE A 53 -8.61 -13.21 14.56
CA ILE A 53 -8.10 -11.94 15.07
C ILE A 53 -8.97 -11.56 16.27
N TYR A 54 -8.35 -11.51 17.45
CA TYR A 54 -9.04 -11.09 18.66
C TYR A 54 -9.28 -9.58 18.64
N ILE A 55 -10.49 -9.19 19.03
CA ILE A 55 -10.91 -7.80 19.18
C ILE A 55 -11.57 -7.65 20.55
N PRO A 56 -11.64 -6.43 21.12
CA PRO A 56 -12.30 -6.22 22.39
C PRO A 56 -13.75 -6.70 22.35
N PRO A 57 -14.19 -7.56 23.29
CA PRO A 57 -15.59 -7.96 23.39
C PRO A 57 -16.49 -6.74 23.53
N ALA A 58 -17.63 -6.80 22.84
CA ALA A 58 -18.65 -5.78 22.87
C ALA A 58 -19.29 -5.69 24.25
N SER A 59 -19.18 -4.52 24.88
CA SER A 59 -19.92 -4.13 26.07
C SER A 59 -21.27 -3.44 25.74
N SER A 60 -21.41 -2.95 24.50
CA SER A 60 -22.66 -2.42 23.90
C SER A 60 -22.74 -2.82 22.41
N GLU A 61 -23.36 -2.02 21.56
CA GLU A 61 -23.37 -2.20 20.11
C GLU A 61 -21.98 -1.96 19.53
N GLN A 62 -21.50 -2.92 18.74
CA GLN A 62 -20.28 -2.77 17.95
C GLN A 62 -20.58 -2.93 16.45
N TYR A 63 -19.87 -2.18 15.62
CA TYR A 63 -19.81 -2.42 14.19
C TYR A 63 -18.39 -2.29 13.67
N MET A 64 -18.10 -2.96 12.55
CA MET A 64 -16.83 -2.87 11.87
C MET A 64 -16.98 -2.07 10.58
N ARG A 65 -16.01 -1.22 10.26
CA ARG A 65 -16.01 -0.40 9.05
C ARG A 65 -14.61 -0.27 8.48
N LEU A 66 -14.52 -0.42 7.15
CA LEU A 66 -13.35 -0.02 6.38
C LEU A 66 -13.40 1.50 6.16
N GLU A 67 -12.41 2.19 6.70
CA GLU A 67 -12.29 3.64 6.63
C GLU A 67 -11.59 4.09 5.34
N SER A 68 -11.74 5.37 5.00
CA SER A 68 -11.18 5.94 3.77
C SER A 68 -9.65 6.00 3.75
N ASP A 69 -9.00 5.96 4.92
CA ASP A 69 -7.55 5.81 5.09
C ASP A 69 -7.10 4.34 4.94
N GLY A 70 -8.04 3.44 4.67
CA GLY A 70 -7.77 2.03 4.49
C GLY A 70 -7.53 1.29 5.80
N HIS A 71 -7.94 1.81 6.95
CA HIS A 71 -7.95 1.03 8.19
C HIS A 71 -9.29 0.31 8.39
N LEU A 72 -9.25 -0.92 8.92
CA LEU A 72 -10.43 -1.68 9.29
C LEU A 72 -10.66 -1.53 10.79
N ARG A 73 -11.63 -0.71 11.18
CA ARG A 73 -11.85 -0.34 12.60
C ARG A 73 -13.14 -0.91 13.13
N VAL A 74 -13.09 -1.33 14.39
CA VAL A 74 -14.26 -1.67 15.20
C VAL A 74 -14.64 -0.44 16.00
N TYR A 75 -15.89 -0.03 15.86
CA TYR A 75 -16.50 1.04 16.64
C TYR A 75 -17.43 0.44 17.67
N GLU A 76 -17.43 1.03 18.86
CA GLU A 76 -18.32 0.65 19.95
C GLU A 76 -19.11 1.85 20.41
N TRP A 77 -20.40 1.62 20.65
CA TRP A 77 -21.27 2.64 21.21
C TRP A 77 -20.99 2.81 22.70
N LYS A 78 -20.66 4.04 23.10
CA LYS A 78 -20.64 4.47 24.51
C LYS A 78 -21.56 5.69 24.64
N TYR A 79 -20.99 6.86 24.95
CA TYR A 79 -21.69 8.13 24.81
C TYR A 79 -21.73 8.64 23.36
N LYS A 80 -20.86 8.08 22.52
CA LYS A 80 -20.73 8.28 21.07
C LYS A 80 -20.06 7.03 20.47
N TRP A 81 -20.01 6.93 19.15
CA TRP A 81 -19.19 5.92 18.48
C TRP A 81 -17.71 6.22 18.70
N GLU A 82 -17.01 5.28 19.32
CA GLU A 82 -15.57 5.36 19.58
C GLU A 82 -14.86 4.16 18.96
N VAL A 83 -13.64 4.38 18.46
CA VAL A 83 -12.79 3.29 17.97
C VAL A 83 -12.40 2.42 19.16
N SER A 84 -12.81 1.15 19.13
CA SER A 84 -12.48 0.13 20.13
C SER A 84 -11.24 -0.66 19.70
N ALA A 85 -11.10 -0.94 18.40
CA ALA A 85 -9.92 -1.59 17.85
C ALA A 85 -9.64 -1.18 16.40
N ASP A 86 -8.37 -1.25 16.03
CA ASP A 86 -7.89 -1.19 14.65
C ASP A 86 -7.32 -2.56 14.28
N VAL A 87 -8.10 -3.31 13.48
CA VAL A 87 -8.03 -4.77 13.41
C VAL A 87 -6.69 -5.26 12.85
N LEU A 88 -6.08 -4.51 11.94
CA LEU A 88 -4.90 -4.96 11.19
C LEU A 88 -3.61 -4.23 11.62
N THR A 89 -3.68 -3.25 12.52
CA THR A 89 -2.52 -2.38 12.82
C THR A 89 -1.41 -3.16 13.51
N GLY A 90 -1.75 -4.14 14.36
CA GLY A 90 -0.74 -4.98 15.02
C GLY A 90 0.14 -5.77 14.04
N SER A 91 -0.42 -6.21 12.90
CA SER A 91 0.33 -6.93 11.85
C SER A 91 0.95 -6.03 10.79
N SER A 92 0.31 -4.90 10.49
CA SER A 92 0.66 -4.03 9.36
C SER A 92 1.51 -2.81 9.77
N GLY A 93 1.41 -2.39 11.04
CA GLY A 93 1.92 -1.10 11.51
C GLY A 93 1.15 0.09 10.93
N ASP A 94 1.48 1.30 11.36
CA ASP A 94 0.76 2.53 10.97
C ASP A 94 0.84 2.84 9.46
N CYS A 95 1.84 2.31 8.77
CA CYS A 95 2.09 2.54 7.35
C CYS A 95 1.76 1.34 6.45
N GLY A 96 1.32 0.21 7.01
CA GLY A 96 1.03 -1.00 6.24
C GLY A 96 -0.33 -0.98 5.55
N TYR A 97 -0.83 0.20 5.21
CA TYR A 97 -2.15 0.40 4.64
C TYR A 97 -2.06 1.22 3.34
N PRO A 98 -2.81 0.85 2.29
CA PRO A 98 -2.73 1.51 0.99
C PRO A 98 -3.04 3.00 1.04
N LEU A 99 -4.00 3.42 1.86
CA LEU A 99 -4.64 4.73 1.71
C LEU A 99 -4.24 5.73 2.81
N VAL A 100 -3.33 5.36 3.73
CA VAL A 100 -2.94 6.21 4.87
C VAL A 100 -2.37 7.55 4.44
N CYS A 101 -1.53 7.56 3.41
CA CYS A 101 -0.86 8.75 2.92
C CYS A 101 -1.31 9.21 1.54
N GLY A 102 -2.26 8.52 0.90
CA GLY A 102 -2.69 8.78 -0.46
C GLY A 102 -1.66 8.36 -1.53
N LYS A 103 -1.93 8.73 -2.79
CA LYS A 103 -1.15 8.29 -3.96
C LYS A 103 0.26 8.85 -3.96
N TYR A 104 1.24 8.05 -4.41
CA TYR A 104 2.65 8.40 -4.53
C TYR A 104 3.34 8.89 -3.25
N SER A 105 2.67 8.95 -2.10
CA SER A 105 3.25 9.38 -0.84
C SER A 105 4.01 8.25 -0.16
N ILE A 106 5.02 8.63 0.62
CA ILE A 106 5.77 7.73 1.50
C ILE A 106 5.27 7.95 2.93
N CYS A 107 4.87 6.88 3.60
CA CYS A 107 4.49 6.83 5.00
C CYS A 107 5.69 6.36 5.82
N SER A 108 6.14 7.19 6.76
CA SER A 108 7.17 6.86 7.74
C SER A 108 6.65 7.16 9.14
N ASN A 109 6.52 6.14 9.99
CA ASN A 109 5.98 6.26 11.35
C ASN A 109 4.65 7.06 11.41
N GLY A 110 3.73 6.77 10.49
CA GLY A 110 2.43 7.45 10.37
C GLY A 110 2.48 8.86 9.75
N GLN A 111 3.66 9.38 9.40
CA GLN A 111 3.82 10.67 8.74
C GLN A 111 3.94 10.50 7.23
N CYS A 112 3.28 11.38 6.48
CA CYS A 112 3.22 11.31 5.02
C CYS A 112 4.11 12.38 4.37
N SER A 113 4.88 11.98 3.36
CA SER A 113 5.72 12.89 2.59
C SER A 113 5.75 12.54 1.10
N CYS A 114 6.07 13.51 0.25
CA CYS A 114 6.24 13.26 -1.18
C CYS A 114 7.67 12.84 -1.52
N PRO A 115 7.85 11.94 -2.50
CA PRO A 115 9.16 11.58 -3.03
C PRO A 115 9.96 12.81 -3.47
N GLY A 116 11.21 12.89 -3.02
CA GLY A 116 12.11 14.00 -3.36
C GLY A 116 11.81 15.34 -2.67
N SER A 117 10.99 15.37 -1.61
CA SER A 117 10.73 16.60 -0.84
C SER A 117 12.01 17.19 -0.20
N SER A 118 13.02 16.36 0.09
CA SER A 118 14.31 16.76 0.65
C SER A 118 15.41 17.00 -0.39
N SER A 119 15.20 16.64 -1.66
CA SER A 119 16.23 16.77 -2.71
C SER A 119 16.15 18.14 -3.39
N SER A 120 17.29 18.84 -3.44
CA SER A 120 17.39 20.24 -3.88
C SER A 120 17.41 20.43 -5.40
N THR A 121 17.67 19.38 -6.18
CA THR A 121 17.96 19.56 -7.62
C THR A 121 16.72 19.47 -8.50
N PHE A 122 15.82 18.52 -8.27
CA PHE A 122 14.63 18.31 -9.11
C PHE A 122 13.45 17.73 -8.31
N ARG A 123 12.26 18.34 -8.47
CA ARG A 123 10.99 17.83 -7.91
C ARG A 123 10.12 17.28 -9.03
N TYR A 124 9.66 16.03 -8.87
CA TYR A 124 8.72 15.37 -9.80
C TYR A 124 7.32 15.24 -9.21
N PHE A 125 7.21 15.27 -7.89
CA PHE A 125 5.97 15.16 -7.16
C PHE A 125 5.77 16.40 -6.30
N ARG A 126 4.52 16.78 -6.12
CA ARG A 126 4.10 17.81 -5.19
C ARG A 126 2.97 17.29 -4.33
N GLN A 127 2.88 17.80 -3.12
CA GLN A 127 1.75 17.50 -2.26
C GLN A 127 0.47 18.04 -2.88
N VAL A 128 -0.62 17.26 -2.81
CA VAL A 128 -1.93 17.73 -3.31
C VAL A 128 -2.39 18.96 -2.52
N LYS A 129 -2.14 18.96 -1.20
CA LYS A 129 -2.46 20.06 -0.30
C LYS A 129 -1.46 20.08 0.86
N GLU A 130 -0.68 21.16 0.99
CA GLU A 130 0.42 21.27 1.97
C GLU A 130 -0.02 21.00 3.42
N LYS A 131 -1.20 21.51 3.81
CA LYS A 131 -1.75 21.32 5.15
C LYS A 131 -2.29 19.92 5.42
N TYR A 132 -2.43 19.07 4.40
CA TYR A 132 -3.03 17.73 4.52
C TYR A 132 -2.18 16.70 3.75
N PRO A 133 -1.03 16.29 4.31
CA PRO A 133 -0.10 15.34 3.67
C PRO A 133 -0.68 13.97 3.36
N ASN A 134 -1.68 13.55 4.13
CA ASN A 134 -2.39 12.29 3.95
C ASN A 134 -3.26 12.23 2.67
N LEU A 135 -3.49 13.36 2.00
CA LEU A 135 -4.23 13.39 0.72
C LEU A 135 -3.40 12.90 -0.47
N GLY A 136 -2.12 12.63 -0.29
CA GLY A 136 -1.27 12.16 -1.37
C GLY A 136 -0.41 13.23 -2.02
N CYS A 137 0.33 12.74 -3.00
CA CYS A 137 1.13 13.51 -3.92
C CYS A 137 0.58 13.39 -5.33
N ALA A 138 0.84 14.41 -6.14
CA ALA A 138 0.55 14.42 -7.56
C ALA A 138 1.84 14.62 -8.34
N GLU A 139 1.92 13.98 -9.50
CA GLU A 139 2.95 14.26 -10.50
C GLU A 139 2.87 15.75 -10.90
N ILE A 140 4.00 16.44 -10.91
CA ILE A 140 4.07 17.84 -11.35
C ILE A 140 3.82 17.92 -12.85
N THR A 141 4.46 17.02 -13.60
CA THR A 141 4.24 16.85 -15.03
C THR A 141 3.59 15.49 -15.26
N PRO A 142 2.36 15.45 -15.82
CA PRO A 142 1.69 14.20 -16.15
C PRO A 142 2.53 13.33 -17.10
N LEU A 143 2.45 12.02 -16.92
CA LEU A 143 3.08 11.06 -17.82
C LEU A 143 2.49 11.14 -19.23
N GLY A 144 3.32 11.42 -20.22
CA GLY A 144 2.95 11.32 -21.64
C GLY A 144 3.20 9.90 -22.19
N CYS A 145 2.35 9.39 -23.06
CA CYS A 145 2.57 8.09 -23.72
C CYS A 145 3.60 8.16 -24.88
N SER A 146 4.10 9.36 -25.22
CA SER A 146 4.97 9.62 -26.37
C SER A 146 6.47 9.48 -26.04
N THR A 147 7.17 8.57 -26.72
CA THR A 147 8.62 8.28 -26.72
C THR A 147 9.35 8.29 -25.36
N SER A 148 9.89 7.12 -24.99
CA SER A 148 10.66 6.85 -23.77
C SER A 148 11.81 7.82 -23.45
N LYS A 149 12.31 8.59 -24.43
CA LYS A 149 13.41 9.55 -24.25
C LYS A 149 13.13 10.59 -23.16
N TYR A 150 11.88 11.00 -23.00
CA TYR A 150 11.43 12.00 -22.02
C TYR A 150 10.91 11.40 -20.72
N GLN A 151 11.01 10.08 -20.56
CA GLN A 151 10.62 9.40 -19.34
C GLN A 151 11.86 8.90 -18.60
N SER A 152 11.78 8.88 -17.29
CA SER A 152 12.83 8.38 -16.40
C SER A 152 12.20 7.65 -15.22
N PHE A 153 13.04 7.17 -14.31
CA PHE A 153 12.61 6.71 -13.00
C PHE A 153 13.20 7.58 -11.89
N VAL A 154 12.42 7.79 -10.84
CA VAL A 154 12.90 8.16 -9.51
C VAL A 154 13.07 6.87 -8.72
N GLU A 155 14.25 6.68 -8.16
CA GLU A 155 14.60 5.54 -7.31
C GLU A 155 14.31 5.89 -5.86
N LEU A 156 13.47 5.06 -5.22
CA LEU A 156 13.17 5.14 -3.80
C LEU A 156 13.73 3.89 -3.14
N GLU A 157 14.87 4.06 -2.49
CA GLU A 157 15.53 3.04 -1.68
C GLU A 157 14.78 2.89 -0.35
N ASP A 158 14.87 1.69 0.23
CA ASP A 158 14.25 1.37 1.52
C ASP A 158 12.77 1.74 1.58
N VAL A 159 12.06 1.50 0.47
CA VAL A 159 10.63 1.74 0.36
C VAL A 159 9.96 0.48 -0.16
N ALA A 160 8.88 0.08 0.51
CA ALA A 160 8.08 -1.08 0.17
C ALA A 160 6.64 -0.68 -0.19
N TYR A 161 5.98 -1.53 -0.98
CA TYR A 161 4.54 -1.42 -1.22
C TYR A 161 3.79 -2.34 -0.24
N PHE A 162 2.62 -1.91 0.23
CA PHE A 162 1.88 -2.52 1.34
C PHE A 162 1.45 -3.99 1.10
N THR A 163 1.41 -4.48 -0.15
CA THR A 163 1.00 -5.87 -0.50
C THR A 163 2.15 -6.81 -0.86
N LEU A 164 3.42 -6.42 -0.71
CA LEU A 164 4.52 -7.23 -1.26
C LEU A 164 4.94 -8.35 -0.31
N ASN A 165 4.38 -9.54 -0.54
CA ASN A 165 4.89 -10.79 -0.01
C ASN A 165 6.36 -11.01 -0.46
N SER A 166 7.18 -11.52 0.45
CA SER A 166 8.66 -11.48 0.44
C SER A 166 9.39 -12.29 -0.65
N SER A 167 8.69 -12.75 -1.67
CA SER A 167 9.29 -13.55 -2.74
C SER A 167 10.02 -12.66 -3.75
N ILE A 168 11.32 -12.46 -3.54
CA ILE A 168 12.25 -11.90 -4.52
C ILE A 168 12.39 -12.93 -5.66
N ALA A 169 11.57 -12.80 -6.68
CA ALA A 169 11.77 -13.58 -7.88
C ALA A 169 12.87 -12.91 -8.70
N ASN A 170 14.01 -13.60 -8.84
CA ASN A 170 15.24 -13.24 -9.55
C ASN A 170 14.93 -12.68 -10.96
N THR A 171 14.66 -11.38 -11.05
CA THR A 171 14.24 -10.71 -12.28
C THR A 171 15.30 -9.67 -12.61
N ASP A 172 15.59 -9.46 -13.88
CA ASP A 172 16.51 -8.41 -14.30
C ASP A 172 15.81 -7.04 -14.15
N VAL A 173 16.30 -6.20 -13.21
CA VAL A 173 15.77 -4.86 -12.94
C VAL A 173 15.69 -4.02 -14.20
N ASN A 174 16.67 -4.14 -15.11
CA ASN A 174 16.71 -3.37 -16.34
C ASN A 174 15.62 -3.82 -17.32
N LYS A 175 15.29 -5.11 -17.36
CA LYS A 175 14.14 -5.61 -18.14
C LYS A 175 12.82 -5.09 -17.58
N CYS A 176 12.69 -5.01 -16.26
CA CYS A 176 11.49 -4.47 -15.60
C CYS A 176 11.30 -2.97 -15.91
N LYS A 177 12.34 -2.17 -15.71
CA LYS A 177 12.37 -0.74 -16.08
C LYS A 177 12.03 -0.56 -17.57
N SER A 178 12.68 -1.33 -18.44
CA SER A 178 12.44 -1.25 -19.90
C SER A 178 11.03 -1.65 -20.30
N GLY A 179 10.44 -2.66 -19.67
CA GLY A 179 9.05 -3.05 -19.88
C GLY A 179 8.06 -1.96 -19.47
N CYS A 180 8.26 -1.38 -18.28
CA CYS A 180 7.43 -0.29 -17.78
C CYS A 180 7.55 0.99 -18.64
N LEU A 181 8.72 1.29 -19.20
CA LEU A 181 8.89 2.42 -20.13
C LEU A 181 8.07 2.24 -21.41
N LYS A 182 7.92 1.00 -21.90
CA LYS A 182 7.15 0.67 -23.11
C LYS A 182 5.64 0.61 -22.87
N ASP A 183 5.22 0.35 -21.64
CA ASP A 183 3.81 0.30 -21.26
C ASP A 183 3.32 1.70 -20.82
N CYS A 184 2.35 2.26 -21.54
CA CYS A 184 1.79 3.58 -21.22
C CYS A 184 0.91 3.58 -19.96
N SER A 185 0.42 2.41 -19.54
CA SER A 185 -0.34 2.28 -18.29
C SER A 185 0.56 2.11 -17.07
N CYS A 186 1.85 1.81 -17.26
CA CYS A 186 2.78 1.58 -16.16
C CYS A 186 3.20 2.89 -15.49
N LYS A 187 2.98 2.97 -14.18
CA LYS A 187 3.37 4.12 -13.33
C LYS A 187 4.60 3.86 -12.46
N ALA A 188 4.89 2.59 -12.16
CA ALA A 188 6.04 2.20 -11.35
C ALA A 188 6.51 0.80 -11.72
N ALA A 189 7.81 0.58 -11.59
CA ALA A 189 8.43 -0.74 -11.60
C ALA A 189 8.77 -1.12 -10.15
N ILE A 190 8.13 -2.17 -9.64
CA ILE A 190 8.28 -2.65 -8.27
C ILE A 190 8.89 -4.05 -8.31
N PHE A 191 9.96 -4.25 -7.54
CA PHE A 191 10.75 -5.47 -7.58
C PHE A 191 10.33 -6.44 -6.45
N ARG A 192 9.12 -6.98 -6.53
CA ARG A 192 8.62 -8.11 -5.69
C ARG A 192 7.29 -8.65 -6.20
N ARG A 193 6.89 -9.84 -5.74
CA ARG A 193 5.61 -10.47 -6.11
C ARG A 193 4.45 -9.70 -5.45
N GLY A 194 3.62 -9.04 -6.24
CA GLY A 194 2.45 -8.33 -5.77
C GLY A 194 1.60 -7.79 -6.92
N TRP A 195 0.31 -7.60 -6.65
CA TRP A 195 -0.66 -7.07 -7.60
C TRP A 195 -0.83 -5.58 -7.27
N GLY A 196 -0.51 -4.71 -8.23
CA GLY A 196 -0.66 -3.27 -8.06
C GLY A 196 -1.41 -2.70 -9.26
N SER A 197 -2.40 -1.85 -8.99
CA SER A 197 -3.12 -1.11 -10.02
C SER A 197 -2.86 0.40 -10.06
N GLU A 198 -2.35 0.91 -8.95
CA GLU A 198 -2.12 2.32 -8.72
C GLU A 198 -0.92 2.42 -7.78
N VAL A 199 -0.18 3.52 -7.82
CA VAL A 199 0.82 3.81 -6.79
C VAL A 199 0.09 4.52 -5.64
N PHE A 200 -0.36 3.73 -4.67
CA PHE A 200 -0.94 4.22 -3.43
C PHE A 200 0.17 4.63 -2.43
N SER A 201 -0.11 4.63 -1.13
CA SER A 201 0.88 4.89 -0.11
C SER A 201 1.97 3.84 -0.15
N LEU A 202 3.21 4.32 -0.13
CA LEU A 202 4.42 3.53 -0.01
C LEU A 202 4.83 3.54 1.46
N MET A 203 5.31 2.40 1.95
CA MET A 203 5.82 2.29 3.31
C MET A 203 7.32 2.55 3.30
N ASP A 204 7.76 3.50 4.12
CA ASP A 204 9.16 3.64 4.50
C ASP A 204 9.58 2.38 5.26
N HIS A 205 10.60 1.73 4.74
CA HIS A 205 11.02 0.41 5.16
C HIS A 205 12.36 0.53 5.88
N ASP A 206 12.33 0.57 7.20
CA ASP A 206 13.56 0.49 7.99
C ASP A 206 14.24 -0.87 7.75
N SER A 207 15.32 -0.84 6.95
CA SER A 207 16.05 -2.03 6.49
C SER A 207 16.71 -2.77 7.65
N GLU A 208 16.96 -2.10 8.78
CA GLU A 208 17.53 -2.69 9.99
C GLU A 208 16.56 -3.62 10.72
N GLN A 209 15.24 -3.40 10.57
CA GLN A 209 14.22 -4.19 11.28
C GLN A 209 13.71 -5.41 10.51
N ARG A 210 13.84 -5.43 9.17
CA ARG A 210 13.17 -6.43 8.32
C ARG A 210 14.11 -7.22 7.41
N HIS A 211 15.42 -6.97 7.48
CA HIS A 211 16.49 -7.77 6.85
C HIS A 211 16.39 -7.93 5.32
N TYR A 212 15.76 -7.00 4.61
CA TYR A 212 15.81 -6.96 3.15
C TYR A 212 15.68 -5.53 2.61
N ASN A 213 16.40 -5.26 1.52
CA ASN A 213 16.28 -3.99 0.82
C ASN A 213 15.12 -4.08 -0.18
N SER A 214 14.27 -3.05 -0.20
CA SER A 214 13.19 -2.90 -1.17
C SER A 214 13.36 -1.58 -1.90
N THR A 215 13.30 -1.61 -3.23
CA THR A 215 13.45 -0.42 -4.07
C THR A 215 12.24 -0.29 -4.97
N VAL A 216 11.64 0.90 -4.98
CA VAL A 216 10.54 1.27 -5.86
C VAL A 216 11.03 2.27 -6.89
N TYR A 217 10.75 2.00 -8.16
CA TYR A 217 11.09 2.88 -9.27
C TYR A 217 9.82 3.55 -9.81
N LEU A 218 9.62 4.82 -9.45
CA LEU A 218 8.47 5.61 -9.94
C LEU A 218 8.79 6.19 -11.30
N LYS A 219 7.93 5.92 -12.29
CA LYS A 219 8.07 6.47 -13.65
C LYS A 219 7.71 7.95 -13.62
N VAL A 220 8.54 8.79 -14.21
CA VAL A 220 8.33 10.25 -14.22
C VAL A 220 8.61 10.85 -15.60
N GLN A 221 7.97 11.98 -15.87
CA GLN A 221 8.20 12.79 -17.08
C GLN A 221 9.31 13.82 -16.81
N LYS A 222 10.29 13.92 -17.72
CA LYS A 222 11.38 14.89 -17.69
C LYS A 222 10.88 16.27 -18.14
N ASN A 223 10.12 16.97 -17.31
CA ASN A 223 9.92 18.42 -17.38
C ASN A 223 10.02 18.93 -15.94
N THR A 224 11.16 19.52 -15.60
CA THR A 224 11.54 19.81 -14.21
C THR A 224 11.29 21.27 -13.87
N ILE A 225 10.74 21.52 -12.68
CA ILE A 225 10.85 22.83 -12.04
C ILE A 225 12.15 22.80 -11.24
N LYS A 226 13.10 23.69 -11.55
CA LYS A 226 14.25 23.93 -10.65
C LYS A 226 13.68 24.49 -9.36
N SER A 227 14.06 23.93 -8.22
CA SER A 227 13.71 24.52 -6.93
C SER A 227 14.15 25.98 -6.93
N PRO A 228 13.34 26.94 -6.42
CA PRO A 228 13.84 28.30 -6.22
C PRO A 228 15.12 28.19 -5.38
N ALA A 229 16.20 28.81 -5.86
CA ALA A 229 17.38 28.98 -5.02
C ALA A 229 16.92 29.74 -3.77
N PHE A 230 17.17 29.18 -2.59
CA PHE A 230 17.01 29.94 -1.36
C PHE A 230 17.91 31.17 -1.47
N ILE A 231 17.30 32.35 -1.60
CA ILE A 231 17.99 33.61 -1.40
C ILE A 231 17.97 33.80 0.12
N ASN A 232 19.14 33.60 0.72
CA ASN A 232 19.54 33.76 2.14
C ASN A 232 18.46 34.10 3.16
#